data_AF-A0A0M9ELC6-F1
#
_entry.id   AF-A0A0M9ELC6-F1
#
_cell.length_a   1.000
_cell.length_b   1.000
_cell.length_c   1.000
_cell.angle_alpha   90.00
_cell.angle_beta   90.00
_cell.angle_gamma   90.00
#
_symmetry.space_group_name_H-M   'P 1'
#
loop_
_entity.id
_entity.type
_entity.pdbx_description
1 polymer ?
#
loop_
_entity_poly.entity_id
_entity_poly.type
_entity_poly.pdbx_seq_one_letter_code
_entity_poly.pdbx_strand_id
1 'polypeptide(L)'
;MRFPVQLLSLCVFSGLGLAAPSPPSISELESRQLVSGLLKGVDGTLEAVVGGLLGALRKAIDSGDRDKTLDILHVLEPTRKPKNFKEASAVLEKISKSKPETIIDYSAQLIVNGLIFGNTLDLFAYAKGLVSAQNGSNNKNRNPPKEVYPKVADCDASYTVSEEKLRAAIHIPPTFTYGEKPPVILFPGTGSTGFTTYRG
;
A
#
# COMPACT_ATOMS: atom_id res chain seq x y z
N MET A 1 42.57 68.10 1.07
CA MET A 1 42.69 68.28 2.53
C MET A 1 42.25 67.00 3.23
N ARG A 2 43.18 66.38 3.97
CA ARG A 2 43.09 65.50 5.16
C ARG A 2 42.00 64.40 5.29
N PHE A 3 42.52 63.16 5.29
CA PHE A 3 42.09 61.89 5.96
C PHE A 3 41.63 62.06 7.42
N PRO A 4 40.85 61.12 8.05
CA PRO A 4 41.37 59.79 8.51
C PRO A 4 40.36 58.59 8.53
N VAL A 5 40.78 57.33 8.23
CA VAL A 5 41.13 56.19 9.16
C VAL A 5 39.87 55.31 9.45
N GLN A 6 39.80 53.96 9.32
CA GLN A 6 40.62 52.83 9.82
C GLN A 6 40.46 51.51 8.99
N LEU A 7 41.53 50.71 9.01
CA LEU A 7 41.61 49.25 8.82
C LEU A 7 40.67 48.44 9.74
N LEU A 8 40.19 47.26 9.30
CA LEU A 8 40.56 45.96 9.91
C LEU A 8 40.06 44.73 9.11
N SER A 9 40.93 43.73 9.05
CA SER A 9 40.81 42.36 8.54
C SER A 9 39.65 41.54 9.15
N LEU A 10 39.09 40.53 8.46
CA LEU A 10 38.61 39.31 9.13
C LEU A 10 38.38 38.09 8.19
N CYS A 11 39.12 37.02 8.50
CA CYS A 11 38.72 35.61 8.62
C CYS A 11 38.06 34.83 7.46
N VAL A 12 38.86 33.90 6.92
CA VAL A 12 38.47 32.61 6.34
C VAL A 12 37.66 31.80 7.36
N PHE A 13 36.46 31.33 6.98
CA PHE A 13 35.70 30.34 7.74
C PHE A 13 35.64 29.01 6.98
N SER A 14 36.27 28.01 7.56
CA SER A 14 36.22 26.59 7.21
C SER A 14 34.84 26.03 7.57
N GLY A 15 34.13 25.46 6.59
CA GLY A 15 32.88 24.72 6.81
C GLY A 15 33.14 23.23 7.09
N LEU A 16 33.18 22.85 8.36
CA LEU A 16 32.96 21.46 8.81
C LEU A 16 31.45 21.29 9.04
N GLY A 17 30.77 20.62 8.11
CA GLY A 17 29.38 20.21 8.27
C GLY A 17 29.29 19.02 9.22
N LEU A 18 28.92 19.28 10.48
CA LEU A 18 28.30 18.29 11.34
C LEU A 18 26.89 18.02 10.81
N ALA A 19 26.64 16.82 10.29
CA ALA A 19 25.29 16.38 9.98
C ALA A 19 24.48 16.30 11.29
N ALA A 20 23.57 17.26 11.49
CA ALA A 20 22.57 17.16 12.54
C ALA A 20 21.60 16.01 12.22
N PRO A 21 21.18 15.20 13.20
CA PRO A 21 20.11 14.24 12.99
C PRO A 21 18.86 15.00 12.54
N SER A 22 18.23 14.55 11.46
CA SER A 22 16.99 15.12 10.95
C SER A 22 15.93 15.12 12.06
N PRO A 23 15.15 16.20 12.24
CA PRO A 23 14.05 16.18 13.20
C PRO A 23 13.06 15.07 12.80
N PRO A 24 12.49 14.33 13.77
CA PRO A 24 11.46 13.33 13.48
C PRO A 24 10.30 14.01 12.77
N SER A 25 9.75 13.35 11.74
CA SER A 25 8.58 13.85 11.02
C SER A 25 7.39 14.00 11.97
N ILE A 26 6.51 14.97 11.71
CA ILE A 26 5.32 15.25 12.54
C ILE A 26 4.48 13.98 12.77
N SER A 27 4.37 13.11 11.76
CA SER A 27 3.73 11.79 11.84
C SER A 27 4.35 10.83 12.87
N GLU A 28 5.66 10.94 13.10
CA GLU A 28 6.37 10.12 14.09
C GLU A 28 6.10 10.61 15.53
N LEU A 29 5.83 11.92 15.69
CA LEU A 29 5.48 12.50 16.98
C LEU A 29 4.01 12.20 17.35
N GLU A 30 3.11 12.27 16.39
CA GLU A 30 1.68 11.96 16.59
C GLU A 30 1.45 10.46 16.85
N SER A 31 2.14 9.58 16.10
CA SER A 31 2.11 8.13 16.36
C SER A 31 2.65 7.77 17.75
N ARG A 32 3.74 8.41 18.21
CA ARG A 32 4.25 8.23 19.58
C ARG A 32 3.25 8.70 20.65
N GLN A 33 2.47 9.74 20.38
CA GLN A 33 1.42 10.20 21.29
C GLN A 33 0.23 9.24 21.34
N LEU A 34 -0.19 8.66 20.20
CA LEU A 34 -1.21 7.61 20.14
C LEU A 34 -0.81 6.35 20.93
N VAL A 35 0.43 5.89 20.74
CA VAL A 35 0.98 4.74 21.48
C VAL A 35 1.08 5.06 22.97
N SER A 36 1.55 6.26 23.34
CA SER A 36 1.63 6.70 24.74
C SER A 36 0.26 6.83 25.41
N GLY A 37 -0.75 7.33 24.69
CA GLY A 37 -2.12 7.43 25.16
C GLY A 37 -2.77 6.05 25.41
N LEU A 38 -2.45 5.06 24.58
CA LEU A 38 -2.97 3.70 24.73
C LEU A 38 -2.25 2.91 25.84
N LEU A 39 -0.93 3.05 25.97
CA LEU A 39 -0.14 2.39 27.01
C LEU A 39 -0.48 2.85 28.42
N LYS A 40 -0.98 4.09 28.59
CA LYS A 40 -1.45 4.58 29.89
C LYS A 40 -2.73 3.90 30.38
N GLY A 41 -3.47 3.20 29.52
CA GLY A 41 -4.74 2.53 29.86
C GLY A 41 -4.69 1.01 29.88
N VAL A 42 -3.55 0.38 29.57
CA VAL A 42 -3.43 -1.07 29.35
C VAL A 42 -2.19 -1.61 30.07
N ASP A 43 -2.26 -2.82 30.62
CA ASP A 43 -1.27 -3.47 31.52
C ASP A 43 0.09 -3.83 30.86
N GLY A 44 0.56 -3.07 29.87
CA GLY A 44 1.89 -3.17 29.27
C GLY A 44 2.22 -4.44 28.47
N THR A 45 1.37 -5.47 28.49
CA THR A 45 1.60 -6.71 27.72
C THR A 45 1.31 -6.49 26.23
N LEU A 46 2.14 -7.12 25.35
CA LEU A 46 2.01 -7.01 23.90
C LEU A 46 0.60 -7.37 23.40
N GLU A 47 0.01 -8.42 23.96
CA GLU A 47 -1.34 -8.87 23.59
C GLU A 47 -2.41 -7.83 23.94
N ALA A 48 -2.30 -7.20 25.11
CA ALA A 48 -3.25 -6.19 25.54
C ALA A 48 -3.09 -4.89 24.75
N VAL A 49 -1.85 -4.51 24.41
CA VAL A 49 -1.57 -3.36 23.52
C VAL A 49 -2.20 -3.58 22.15
N VAL A 50 -2.01 -4.75 21.55
CA VAL A 50 -2.59 -5.09 20.24
C VAL A 50 -4.11 -5.15 20.30
N GLY A 51 -4.68 -5.75 21.35
CA GLY A 51 -6.12 -5.72 21.58
C GLY A 51 -6.68 -4.31 21.69
N GLY A 52 -5.95 -3.41 22.38
CA GLY A 52 -6.27 -2.00 22.49
C GLY A 52 -6.23 -1.27 21.14
N LEU A 53 -5.20 -1.50 20.33
CA LEU A 53 -5.08 -0.91 18.99
C LEU A 53 -6.21 -1.37 18.07
N LEU A 54 -6.54 -2.66 18.05
CA LEU A 54 -7.67 -3.17 17.27
C LEU A 54 -9.02 -2.60 17.74
N GLY A 55 -9.21 -2.45 19.06
CA GLY A 55 -10.40 -1.82 19.61
C GLY A 55 -10.51 -0.34 19.24
N ALA A 56 -9.39 0.39 19.26
CA ALA A 56 -9.33 1.79 18.82
C ALA A 56 -9.57 1.92 17.31
N LEU A 57 -9.07 0.99 16.50
CA LEU A 57 -9.27 0.95 15.06
C LEU A 57 -10.76 0.82 14.72
N ARG A 58 -11.46 -0.13 15.34
CA ARG A 58 -12.91 -0.33 15.12
C ARG A 58 -13.70 0.93 15.44
N LYS A 59 -13.42 1.56 16.58
CA LYS A 59 -14.04 2.84 16.95
C LYS A 59 -13.79 3.93 15.92
N ALA A 60 -12.57 4.04 15.38
CA ALA A 60 -12.24 5.03 14.36
C ALA A 60 -12.99 4.76 13.03
N ILE A 61 -13.11 3.49 12.65
CA ILE A 61 -13.90 3.06 11.48
C ILE A 61 -15.37 3.42 11.66
N ASP A 62 -15.97 3.05 12.79
CA ASP A 62 -17.38 3.29 13.11
C ASP A 62 -17.71 4.79 13.14
N SER A 63 -16.76 5.62 13.59
CA SER A 63 -16.91 7.07 13.61
C SER A 63 -16.56 7.75 12.28
N GLY A 64 -16.07 7.02 11.28
CA GLY A 64 -15.61 7.57 10.00
C GLY A 64 -14.34 8.41 10.07
N ASP A 65 -13.54 8.25 11.13
CA ASP A 65 -12.29 8.99 11.37
C ASP A 65 -11.15 8.39 10.55
N ARG A 66 -10.95 8.95 9.35
CA ARG A 66 -9.99 8.44 8.36
C ARG A 66 -8.54 8.58 8.81
N ASP A 67 -8.20 9.71 9.42
CA ASP A 67 -6.83 10.02 9.82
C ASP A 67 -6.41 9.09 10.95
N LYS A 68 -7.26 8.95 11.97
CA LYS A 68 -7.01 8.01 13.06
C LYS A 68 -6.99 6.54 12.61
N THR A 69 -7.82 6.19 11.62
CA THR A 69 -7.77 4.85 11.00
C THR A 69 -6.40 4.61 10.37
N LEU A 70 -5.88 5.56 9.60
CA LEU A 70 -4.56 5.47 8.99
C LEU A 70 -3.45 5.43 10.04
N ASP A 71 -3.49 6.29 11.05
CA ASP A 71 -2.47 6.35 12.10
C ASP A 71 -2.38 5.05 12.89
N ILE A 72 -3.54 4.47 13.24
CA ILE A 72 -3.56 3.18 13.93
C ILE A 72 -3.02 2.09 13.02
N LEU A 73 -3.46 2.03 11.75
CA LEU A 73 -2.91 1.08 10.80
C LEU A 73 -1.39 1.21 10.74
N HIS A 74 -0.85 2.43 10.61
CA HIS A 74 0.59 2.72 10.52
C HIS A 74 1.43 2.07 11.63
N VAL A 75 0.92 2.02 12.86
CA VAL A 75 1.64 1.47 14.03
C VAL A 75 1.32 -0.01 14.30
N LEU A 76 0.45 -0.65 13.51
CA LEU A 76 0.20 -2.09 13.66
C LEU A 76 1.41 -2.90 13.21
N GLU A 77 1.88 -3.76 14.11
CA GLU A 77 2.97 -4.68 13.85
C GLU A 77 2.53 -6.15 14.06
N PRO A 78 3.12 -7.10 13.31
CA PRO A 78 2.92 -8.51 13.55
C PRO A 78 3.38 -8.94 14.95
N THR A 79 2.51 -9.60 15.70
CA THR A 79 2.86 -10.19 17.01
C THR A 79 3.73 -11.44 16.86
N ARG A 80 3.41 -12.28 15.86
CA ARG A 80 4.14 -13.50 15.55
C ARG A 80 3.86 -13.94 14.12
N LYS A 81 4.88 -14.41 13.42
CA LYS A 81 4.72 -15.05 12.10
C LYS A 81 4.43 -16.54 12.26
N PRO A 82 3.42 -17.09 11.56
CA PRO A 82 3.21 -18.53 11.48
C PRO A 82 4.45 -19.24 10.92
N LYS A 83 4.82 -20.38 11.50
CA LYS A 83 6.03 -21.14 11.12
C LYS A 83 5.81 -22.06 9.92
N ASN A 84 4.56 -22.40 9.64
CA ASN A 84 4.21 -23.35 8.59
C ASN A 84 2.77 -23.11 8.11
N PHE A 85 2.43 -23.76 7.00
CA PHE A 85 1.12 -23.66 6.37
C PHE A 85 -0.03 -24.00 7.33
N LYS A 86 0.09 -25.10 8.11
CA LYS A 86 -0.96 -25.53 9.03
C LYS A 86 -1.30 -24.46 10.07
N GLU A 87 -0.27 -23.83 10.63
CA GLU A 87 -0.43 -22.74 11.57
C GLU A 87 -1.04 -21.50 10.91
N ALA A 88 -0.61 -21.14 9.70
CA ALA A 88 -1.18 -20.03 8.95
C ALA A 88 -2.67 -20.24 8.64
N SER A 89 -3.05 -21.45 8.20
CA SER A 89 -4.45 -21.81 7.96
C SER A 89 -5.30 -21.75 9.23
N ALA A 90 -4.78 -22.22 10.37
CA ALA A 90 -5.50 -22.19 11.64
C ALA A 90 -5.75 -20.75 12.12
N VAL A 91 -4.76 -19.86 11.94
CA VAL A 91 -4.93 -18.43 12.24
C VAL A 91 -5.96 -17.81 11.31
N LEU A 92 -5.91 -18.09 10.00
CA LEU A 92 -6.86 -17.56 9.02
C LEU A 92 -8.30 -18.01 9.34
N GLU A 93 -8.48 -19.27 9.72
CA GLU A 93 -9.77 -19.81 10.14
C GLU A 93 -10.29 -19.09 11.39
N LYS A 94 -9.42 -18.83 12.38
CA LYS A 94 -9.77 -18.06 13.58
C LYS A 94 -10.24 -16.64 13.24
N ILE A 95 -9.54 -15.95 12.35
CA ILE A 95 -9.91 -14.60 11.90
C ILE A 95 -11.24 -14.64 11.13
N SER A 96 -11.43 -15.60 10.23
CA SER A 96 -12.69 -15.72 9.50
C SER A 96 -13.88 -15.96 10.44
N LYS A 97 -13.69 -16.81 11.47
CA LYS A 97 -14.72 -17.08 12.49
C LYS A 97 -15.00 -15.90 13.42
N SER A 98 -14.06 -14.96 13.58
CA SER A 98 -14.29 -13.74 14.37
C SER A 98 -15.25 -12.76 13.69
N LYS A 99 -15.60 -13.00 12.41
CA LYS A 99 -16.53 -12.20 11.60
C LYS A 99 -16.20 -10.70 11.62
N PRO A 100 -15.04 -10.31 11.05
CA PRO A 100 -14.69 -8.90 10.92
C PRO A 100 -15.76 -8.17 10.11
N GLU A 101 -16.18 -7.01 10.61
CA GLU A 101 -17.28 -6.24 10.02
C GLU A 101 -16.85 -5.47 8.77
N THR A 102 -15.55 -5.17 8.65
CA THR A 102 -14.99 -4.44 7.50
C THR A 102 -13.72 -5.10 6.97
N ILE A 103 -13.41 -4.81 5.70
CA ILE A 103 -12.14 -5.23 5.08
C ILE A 103 -10.92 -4.65 5.80
N ILE A 104 -11.06 -3.49 6.45
CA ILE A 104 -9.99 -2.84 7.22
C ILE A 104 -9.73 -3.61 8.51
N ASP A 105 -10.78 -3.96 9.28
CA ASP A 105 -10.64 -4.79 10.48
C ASP A 105 -10.10 -6.18 10.14
N TYR A 106 -10.56 -6.80 9.04
CA TYR A 106 -10.01 -8.05 8.56
C TYR A 106 -8.51 -7.95 8.24
N SER A 107 -8.11 -6.90 7.50
CA SER A 107 -6.71 -6.66 7.14
C SER A 107 -5.83 -6.41 8.36
N ALA A 108 -6.31 -5.64 9.34
CA ALA A 108 -5.61 -5.41 10.60
C ALA A 108 -5.40 -6.73 11.37
N GLN A 109 -6.41 -7.61 11.41
CA GLN A 109 -6.28 -8.94 12.00
C GLN A 109 -5.24 -9.80 11.26
N LEU A 110 -5.16 -9.72 9.93
CA LEU A 110 -4.11 -10.41 9.16
C LEU A 110 -2.70 -9.89 9.49
N ILE A 111 -2.53 -8.56 9.63
CA ILE A 111 -1.25 -7.92 9.98
C ILE A 111 -0.77 -8.38 11.35
N VAL A 112 -1.59 -8.19 12.38
CA VAL A 112 -1.17 -8.47 13.78
C VAL A 112 -0.91 -9.96 14.01
N ASN A 113 -1.53 -10.84 13.23
CA ASN A 113 -1.25 -12.28 13.28
C ASN A 113 -0.14 -12.72 12.29
N GLY A 114 0.54 -11.78 11.63
CA GLY A 114 1.70 -12.05 10.77
C GLY A 114 1.39 -12.91 9.54
N LEU A 115 0.14 -12.90 9.06
CA LEU A 115 -0.27 -13.67 7.87
C LEU A 115 0.08 -12.98 6.56
N ILE A 116 0.08 -11.65 6.55
CA ILE A 116 0.59 -10.88 5.43
C ILE A 116 2.00 -10.42 5.73
N PHE A 117 2.88 -10.54 4.74
CA PHE A 117 4.28 -10.15 4.89
C PHE A 117 4.39 -8.63 4.94
N GLY A 118 5.04 -8.18 6.01
CA GLY A 118 5.57 -6.83 6.14
C GLY A 118 4.99 -6.03 7.30
N ASN A 119 5.40 -4.78 7.38
CA ASN A 119 4.75 -3.74 8.18
C ASN A 119 3.89 -2.84 7.27
N THR A 120 3.35 -1.76 7.81
CA THR A 120 2.60 -0.81 6.99
C THR A 120 3.42 -0.19 5.87
N LEU A 121 4.72 0.03 6.04
CA LEU A 121 5.59 0.52 4.98
C LEU A 121 5.68 -0.47 3.82
N ASP A 122 5.67 -1.78 4.10
CA ASP A 122 5.61 -2.82 3.06
C ASP A 122 4.24 -2.86 2.37
N LEU A 123 3.15 -2.57 3.10
CA LEU A 123 1.83 -2.37 2.49
C LEU A 123 1.80 -1.13 1.58
N PHE A 124 2.43 -0.03 2.00
CA PHE A 124 2.58 1.16 1.14
C PHE A 124 3.52 0.93 -0.02
N ALA A 125 4.56 0.10 0.13
CA ALA A 125 5.43 -0.33 -0.96
C ALA A 125 4.67 -1.23 -1.95
N TYR A 126 3.80 -2.11 -1.45
CA TYR A 126 2.84 -2.85 -2.27
C TYR A 126 1.88 -1.90 -3.01
N ALA A 127 1.36 -0.87 -2.34
CA ALA A 127 0.54 0.17 -2.95
C ALA A 127 1.31 0.96 -4.02
N LYS A 128 2.60 1.23 -3.82
CA LYS A 128 3.49 1.76 -4.88
C LYS A 128 3.68 0.76 -6.02
N GLY A 129 3.71 -0.54 -5.73
CA GLY A 129 3.68 -1.59 -6.74
C GLY A 129 2.42 -1.53 -7.61
N LEU A 130 1.27 -1.09 -7.07
CA LEU A 130 0.04 -0.89 -7.84
C LEU A 130 0.19 0.20 -8.92
N VAL A 131 1.15 1.13 -8.79
CA VAL A 131 1.46 2.12 -9.83
C VAL A 131 2.56 1.67 -10.80
N SER A 132 2.96 0.39 -10.77
CA SER A 132 3.92 -0.13 -11.74
C SER A 132 3.36 -0.12 -13.17
N ALA A 133 4.25 -0.07 -14.17
CA ALA A 133 3.85 -0.06 -15.57
C ALA A 133 2.97 -1.27 -15.96
N GLN A 134 3.22 -2.45 -15.38
CA GLN A 134 2.43 -3.67 -15.64
C GLN A 134 0.99 -3.60 -15.09
N ASN A 135 0.78 -2.78 -14.06
CA ASN A 135 -0.56 -2.48 -13.54
C ASN A 135 -1.21 -1.30 -14.26
N GLY A 136 -0.47 -0.62 -15.15
CA GLY A 136 -0.93 0.54 -15.89
C GLY A 136 -1.95 0.20 -16.98
N SER A 137 -2.72 1.21 -17.37
CA SER A 137 -3.73 1.16 -18.43
C SER A 137 -3.27 1.84 -19.73
N ASN A 138 -1.95 1.96 -19.92
CA ASN A 138 -1.30 2.61 -21.06
C ASN A 138 -0.41 1.65 -21.87
N ASN A 139 -0.75 0.36 -21.91
CA ASN A 139 -0.01 -0.64 -22.66
C ASN A 139 -0.09 -0.35 -24.17
N LYS A 140 0.99 -0.64 -24.90
CA LYS A 140 1.04 -0.51 -26.37
C LYS A 140 0.91 -1.89 -27.02
N ASN A 141 -0.31 -2.22 -27.44
CA ASN A 141 -0.60 -3.49 -28.11
C ASN A 141 -0.77 -3.29 -29.62
N ARG A 142 -0.41 -4.32 -30.39
CA ARG A 142 -0.63 -4.38 -31.83
C ARG A 142 -2.13 -4.37 -32.17
N ASN A 143 -2.46 -3.92 -33.39
CA ASN A 143 -3.83 -4.03 -33.90
C ASN A 143 -4.24 -5.50 -34.02
N PRO A 144 -5.52 -5.82 -33.77
CA PRO A 144 -6.05 -7.17 -33.99
C PRO A 144 -5.97 -7.54 -35.48
N PRO A 145 -5.80 -8.83 -35.82
CA PRO A 145 -5.71 -9.29 -37.21
C PRO A 145 -7.05 -9.20 -37.97
N LYS A 146 -8.16 -9.00 -37.26
CA LYS A 146 -9.50 -8.79 -37.81
C LYS A 146 -10.11 -7.59 -37.10
N GLU A 147 -11.01 -6.89 -37.79
CA GLU A 147 -11.79 -5.81 -37.20
C GLU A 147 -12.73 -6.37 -36.14
N VAL A 148 -12.65 -5.85 -34.92
CA VAL A 148 -13.46 -6.27 -33.76
C VAL A 148 -14.14 -5.10 -33.04
N TYR A 149 -13.86 -3.89 -33.50
CA TYR A 149 -14.42 -2.63 -33.02
C TYR A 149 -14.89 -1.85 -34.26
N PRO A 150 -16.04 -1.18 -34.23
CA PRO A 150 -16.92 -0.91 -33.08
C PRO A 150 -17.86 -2.06 -32.70
N LYS A 151 -17.91 -3.15 -33.47
CA LYS A 151 -18.72 -4.34 -33.16
C LYS A 151 -18.17 -5.55 -33.92
N VAL A 152 -18.38 -6.75 -33.40
CA VAL A 152 -18.05 -8.01 -34.08
C VAL A 152 -19.30 -8.56 -34.78
N ALA A 153 -20.43 -8.55 -34.09
CA ALA A 153 -21.74 -8.93 -34.61
C ALA A 153 -22.70 -7.73 -34.60
N ASP A 154 -23.71 -7.76 -35.46
CA ASP A 154 -24.68 -6.66 -35.56
C ASP A 154 -25.52 -6.44 -34.31
N CYS A 155 -25.65 -7.46 -33.46
CA CYS A 155 -26.37 -7.41 -32.19
C CYS A 155 -25.49 -7.00 -30.99
N ASP A 156 -24.19 -6.76 -31.19
CA ASP A 156 -23.33 -6.34 -30.10
C ASP A 156 -23.74 -4.96 -29.56
N ALA A 157 -23.66 -4.80 -28.24
CA ALA A 157 -23.87 -3.50 -27.61
C ALA A 157 -22.78 -2.50 -28.06
N SER A 158 -23.18 -1.27 -28.35
CA SER A 158 -22.24 -0.21 -28.72
C SER A 158 -21.26 0.08 -27.59
N TYR A 159 -19.96 0.18 -27.93
CA TYR A 159 -18.96 0.64 -26.98
C TYR A 159 -19.09 2.14 -26.68
N THR A 160 -18.98 2.50 -25.41
CA THR A 160 -18.85 3.90 -24.95
C THR A 160 -17.40 4.32 -24.74
N VAL A 161 -16.47 3.36 -24.77
CA VAL A 161 -15.02 3.54 -24.58
C VAL A 161 -14.31 3.30 -25.90
N SER A 162 -13.33 4.13 -26.25
CA SER A 162 -12.58 3.98 -27.50
C SER A 162 -11.76 2.69 -27.54
N GLU A 163 -11.56 2.14 -28.75
CA GLU A 163 -10.73 0.95 -28.95
C GLU A 163 -9.34 1.12 -28.34
N GLU A 164 -8.71 2.29 -28.50
CA GLU A 164 -7.39 2.58 -27.96
C GLU A 164 -7.35 2.40 -26.44
N LYS A 165 -8.33 2.94 -25.71
CA LYS A 165 -8.41 2.81 -24.24
C LYS A 165 -8.67 1.37 -23.81
N LEU A 166 -9.59 0.67 -24.49
CA LEU A 166 -9.89 -0.74 -24.21
C LEU A 166 -8.65 -1.62 -24.42
N ARG A 167 -7.94 -1.40 -25.53
CA ARG A 167 -6.76 -2.17 -25.89
C ARG A 167 -5.56 -1.85 -25.00
N ALA A 168 -5.38 -0.60 -24.56
CA ALA A 168 -4.30 -0.22 -23.67
C ALA A 168 -4.44 -0.77 -22.24
N ALA A 169 -5.65 -1.17 -21.83
CA ALA A 169 -5.90 -1.83 -20.55
C ALA A 169 -5.41 -3.30 -20.51
N ILE A 170 -5.10 -3.90 -21.66
CA ILE A 170 -4.65 -5.29 -21.75
C ILE A 170 -3.12 -5.33 -21.59
N HIS A 171 -2.63 -5.96 -20.53
CA HIS A 171 -1.21 -6.26 -20.41
C HIS A 171 -0.89 -7.59 -21.11
N ILE A 172 -0.08 -7.55 -22.17
CA ILE A 172 0.41 -8.75 -22.85
C ILE A 172 1.88 -8.98 -22.44
N PRO A 173 2.20 -10.06 -21.71
CA PRO A 173 3.57 -10.37 -21.34
C PRO A 173 4.45 -10.60 -22.58
N PRO A 174 5.76 -10.29 -22.52
CA PRO A 174 6.68 -10.52 -23.64
C PRO A 174 6.82 -12.00 -24.02
N THR A 175 6.45 -12.91 -23.12
CA THR A 175 6.48 -14.37 -23.31
C THR A 175 5.18 -14.92 -23.92
N PHE A 176 4.19 -14.07 -24.23
CA PHE A 176 2.93 -14.49 -24.82
C PHE A 176 3.11 -15.00 -26.26
N THR A 177 2.57 -16.18 -26.56
CA THR A 177 2.86 -16.90 -27.82
C THR A 177 1.81 -16.71 -28.91
N TYR A 178 0.81 -15.85 -28.70
CA TYR A 178 -0.21 -15.53 -29.70
C TYR A 178 -0.92 -16.74 -30.33
N GLY A 179 -1.17 -17.79 -29.54
CA GLY A 179 -1.97 -18.95 -29.95
C GLY A 179 -1.21 -20.26 -30.04
N GLU A 180 0.13 -20.27 -29.96
CA GLU A 180 0.90 -21.52 -29.80
C GLU A 180 0.52 -22.27 -28.52
N LYS A 181 0.19 -21.51 -27.47
CA LYS A 181 -0.44 -21.98 -26.25
C LYS A 181 -1.82 -21.34 -26.14
N PRO A 182 -2.86 -22.07 -25.67
CA PRO A 182 -4.18 -21.49 -25.47
C PRO A 182 -4.12 -20.22 -24.62
N PRO A 183 -4.63 -19.08 -25.11
CA PRO A 183 -4.57 -17.83 -24.36
C PRO A 183 -5.56 -17.86 -23.19
N VAL A 184 -5.13 -17.33 -22.04
CA VAL A 184 -5.97 -17.15 -20.85
C VAL A 184 -6.03 -15.68 -20.51
N ILE A 185 -7.24 -15.14 -20.37
CA ILE A 185 -7.48 -13.77 -19.93
C ILE A 185 -7.70 -13.80 -18.42
N LEU A 186 -6.86 -13.07 -17.68
CA LEU A 186 -6.96 -12.95 -16.24
C LEU A 186 -7.63 -11.63 -15.89
N PHE A 187 -8.85 -11.69 -15.37
CA PHE A 187 -9.67 -10.51 -15.10
C PHE A 187 -9.62 -10.16 -13.61
N PRO A 188 -9.14 -8.96 -13.23
CA PRO A 188 -8.99 -8.62 -11.81
C PRO A 188 -10.35 -8.48 -11.10
N GLY A 189 -10.32 -8.72 -9.79
CA GLY A 189 -11.43 -8.41 -8.89
C GLY A 189 -11.41 -6.96 -8.42
N THR A 190 -12.47 -6.57 -7.71
CA THR A 190 -12.63 -5.22 -7.14
C THR A 190 -11.45 -4.82 -6.26
N GLY A 191 -11.00 -3.57 -6.40
CA GLY A 191 -9.92 -3.00 -5.58
C GLY A 191 -8.53 -3.54 -5.90
N SER A 192 -8.37 -4.35 -6.96
CA SER A 192 -7.09 -4.90 -7.41
C SER A 192 -6.85 -4.63 -8.88
N THR A 193 -5.58 -4.71 -9.29
CA THR A 193 -5.15 -4.60 -10.69
C THR A 193 -4.75 -5.97 -11.23
N GLY A 194 -4.91 -6.18 -12.53
CA GLY A 194 -4.67 -7.49 -13.17
C GLY A 194 -3.30 -8.07 -12.84
N PHE A 195 -2.23 -7.31 -13.07
CA PHE A 195 -0.87 -7.84 -12.86
C PHE A 195 -0.59 -8.17 -11.39
N THR A 196 -0.92 -7.29 -10.44
CA THR A 196 -0.66 -7.57 -9.02
C THR A 196 -1.44 -8.76 -8.47
N THR A 197 -2.67 -8.98 -8.93
CA THR A 197 -3.48 -10.13 -8.51
C THR A 197 -2.89 -11.46 -8.98
N TYR A 198 -2.27 -11.49 -10.16
CA TYR A 198 -1.87 -12.73 -10.81
C TYR A 198 -0.37 -12.90 -11.03
N ARG A 199 0.46 -11.94 -10.58
CA ARG A 199 1.92 -12.11 -10.57
C ARG A 199 2.27 -13.20 -9.55
N GLY A 200 2.85 -14.29 -10.05
CA GLY A 200 3.39 -15.41 -9.27
C GLY A 200 4.81 -15.69 -9.69
#